data_AF-A0A3M8CJ22-F1
#
_entry.id   AF-A0A3M8CJ22-F1
#
_cell.length_a   1.000
_cell.length_b   1.000
_cell.length_c   1.000
_cell.angle_alpha   90.00
_cell.angle_beta   90.00
_cell.angle_gamma   90.00
#
_symmetry.space_group_name_H-M   'P 1'
#
loop_
_entity.id
_entity.type
_entity.pdbx_description
1 polymer ?
#
loop_
_entity_poly.entity_id
_entity_poly.type
_entity_poly.pdbx_seq_one_letter_code
_entity_poly.pdbx_strand_id
1 'polypeptide(L)'
;MTVQITSEGGDTWQIHIDLKSDEYSRKTTPQAVYMNLSKGGKLEQLDLAWKDEGKDSTLDKNQALRAAADFAEEVLGGTMAAGKDTNSHASRVVKVPLYPIVNGITVEDEVAYVMIESSGQIRSFRWVDHAINIDRLPSASGIIALEQAKRAFADQLALELVLDDENGVLQYAASPYRGIDAKTGEAIALTYHYSDELLTLKEDKEPSSLTVEKVKKLSSTYAGLQEAGLKVSTSRTVHPDEAATTSYTATDGASTITLFLDEKTGELLSIQTDEREEPTLPRFTTTRTEAKKRALQFLEDFVHMKKGEYLLRERYLNEDNRRSDDTVGYQLDVFPIHNGVRAAKPILSMEFEREDNVLSKFTTRSFEWHLAATAAVVAKEAAKEKWLEAMPIELHYIFPEVDSPKAEQAKLVFVPAFHAESRSMNAASGEWLETSDW
;
A
#
# COMPACT_ATOMS: atom_id res chain seq x y z
N MET A 1 4.02 -4.67 -41.70
CA MET A 1 4.88 -4.90 -40.52
C MET A 1 6.31 -4.66 -40.93
N THR A 2 7.03 -3.86 -40.17
CA THR A 2 8.49 -3.70 -40.30
C THR A 2 9.11 -4.30 -39.05
N VAL A 3 10.16 -5.11 -39.18
CA VAL A 3 10.87 -5.73 -38.05
C VAL A 3 12.32 -5.31 -38.12
N GLN A 4 12.83 -4.77 -37.02
CA GLN A 4 14.24 -4.43 -36.81
C GLN A 4 14.77 -5.28 -35.66
N ILE A 5 15.92 -5.94 -35.87
CA ILE A 5 16.58 -6.75 -34.86
C ILE A 5 18.01 -6.23 -34.73
N THR A 6 18.38 -5.82 -33.52
CA THR A 6 19.71 -5.32 -33.19
C THR A 6 20.31 -6.23 -32.12
N SER A 7 21.55 -6.68 -32.33
CA SER A 7 22.33 -7.33 -31.28
C SER A 7 23.22 -6.29 -30.62
N GLU A 8 23.17 -6.18 -29.30
CA GLU A 8 23.93 -5.17 -28.54
C GLU A 8 25.33 -5.65 -28.10
N GLY A 9 25.82 -6.73 -28.70
CA GLY A 9 27.07 -7.38 -28.29
C GLY A 9 26.84 -8.26 -27.05
N GLY A 10 27.20 -9.54 -27.17
CA GLY A 10 26.82 -10.55 -26.18
C GLY A 10 25.49 -11.23 -26.50
N ASP A 11 25.03 -12.07 -25.57
CA ASP A 11 23.87 -12.95 -25.71
C ASP A 11 22.51 -12.21 -25.56
N THR A 12 22.40 -10.95 -26.00
CA THR A 12 21.20 -10.11 -25.87
C THR A 12 20.77 -9.54 -27.23
N TRP A 13 19.46 -9.53 -27.47
CA TRP A 13 18.83 -9.03 -28.69
C TRP A 13 17.74 -8.01 -28.37
N GLN A 14 17.74 -6.90 -29.09
CA GLN A 14 16.65 -5.93 -29.12
C GLN A 14 15.84 -6.13 -30.39
N ILE A 15 14.53 -6.22 -30.25
CA ILE A 15 13.58 -6.41 -31.35
C ILE A 15 12.59 -5.26 -31.32
N HIS A 16 12.47 -4.55 -32.44
CA HIS A 16 11.49 -3.50 -32.64
C HIS A 16 10.59 -3.85 -33.83
N ILE A 17 9.28 -3.89 -33.60
CA ILE A 17 8.28 -4.23 -34.61
C ILE A 17 7.31 -3.06 -34.77
N ASP A 18 7.28 -2.47 -35.96
CA ASP A 18 6.27 -1.48 -36.35
C ASP A 18 5.09 -2.19 -37.04
N LEU A 19 3.91 -2.07 -36.43
CA LEU A 19 2.66 -2.63 -36.92
C LEU A 19 1.84 -1.54 -37.60
N LYS A 20 1.59 -1.73 -38.89
CA LYS A 20 0.66 -0.87 -39.65
C LYS A 20 -0.76 -1.27 -39.23
N SER A 21 -1.34 -0.58 -38.24
CA SER A 21 -2.74 -0.80 -37.86
C SER A 21 -3.69 -0.11 -38.85
N ASP A 22 -4.70 -0.85 -39.31
CA ASP A 22 -5.86 -0.25 -39.97
C ASP A 22 -6.79 0.36 -38.91
N GLU A 23 -7.87 1.04 -39.30
CA GLU A 23 -8.76 1.69 -38.33
C GLU A 23 -9.48 0.73 -37.38
N TYR A 24 -9.69 -0.53 -37.79
CA TYR A 24 -10.42 -1.53 -37.01
C TYR A 24 -9.51 -2.25 -36.00
N SER A 25 -8.23 -2.44 -36.31
CA SER A 25 -7.28 -3.15 -35.43
C SER A 25 -6.72 -2.28 -34.28
N ARG A 26 -7.04 -0.97 -34.24
CA ARG A 26 -6.47 -0.01 -33.27
C ARG A 26 -6.74 -0.34 -31.81
N LYS A 27 -7.81 -1.10 -31.52
CA LYS A 27 -8.20 -1.45 -30.15
C LYS A 27 -7.63 -2.77 -29.66
N THR A 28 -7.06 -3.62 -30.51
CA THR A 28 -6.64 -4.98 -30.14
C THR A 28 -5.21 -5.29 -30.55
N THR A 29 -4.55 -4.39 -31.28
CA THR A 29 -3.19 -4.59 -31.76
C THR A 29 -2.35 -3.35 -31.45
N PRO A 30 -1.19 -3.51 -30.79
CA PRO A 30 -0.29 -2.38 -30.53
C PRO A 30 0.24 -1.83 -31.87
N GLN A 31 0.63 -0.55 -31.88
CA GLN A 31 1.26 0.08 -33.03
C GLN A 31 2.73 -0.28 -33.14
N ALA A 32 3.40 -0.44 -32.01
CA ALA A 32 4.78 -0.86 -31.94
C ALA A 32 4.99 -1.82 -30.77
N VAL A 33 5.92 -2.76 -30.98
CA VAL A 33 6.39 -3.71 -29.97
C VAL A 33 7.89 -3.53 -29.85
N TYR A 34 8.37 -3.28 -28.64
CA TYR A 34 9.78 -3.28 -28.30
C TYR A 34 10.04 -4.43 -27.33
N MET A 35 11.02 -5.28 -27.62
CA MET A 35 11.38 -6.41 -26.77
C MET A 35 12.88 -6.51 -26.62
N ASN A 36 13.33 -6.82 -25.40
CA ASN A 36 14.69 -7.26 -25.15
C ASN A 36 14.65 -8.73 -24.78
N LEU A 37 15.45 -9.54 -25.45
CA LEU A 37 15.61 -10.97 -25.19
C LEU A 37 17.05 -11.25 -24.77
N SER A 38 17.25 -12.08 -23.74
CA SER A 38 18.56 -12.61 -23.37
C SER A 38 18.77 -14.02 -23.91
N LYS A 39 19.92 -14.63 -23.57
CA LYS A 39 20.35 -15.94 -24.03
C LYS A 39 19.25 -16.99 -23.89
N GLY A 40 19.00 -17.74 -24.97
CA GLY A 40 17.95 -18.75 -24.99
C GLY A 40 16.55 -18.18 -25.27
N GLY A 41 16.44 -16.90 -25.62
CA GLY A 41 15.18 -16.27 -25.99
C GLY A 41 14.32 -15.86 -24.80
N LYS A 42 14.89 -15.78 -23.59
CA LYS A 42 14.18 -15.31 -22.40
C LYS A 42 13.83 -13.84 -22.57
N LEU A 43 12.56 -13.50 -22.40
CA LEU A 43 12.07 -12.12 -22.45
C LEU A 43 12.58 -11.37 -21.22
N GLU A 44 13.36 -10.30 -21.41
CA GLU A 44 13.86 -9.43 -20.35
C GLU A 44 13.06 -8.12 -20.23
N GLN A 45 12.48 -7.65 -21.34
CA GLN A 45 11.71 -6.43 -21.38
C GLN A 45 10.70 -6.49 -22.51
N LEU A 46 9.51 -5.94 -22.28
CA LEU A 46 8.49 -5.70 -23.30
C LEU A 46 7.92 -4.30 -23.13
N ASP A 47 7.77 -3.55 -24.22
CA ASP A 47 6.98 -2.34 -24.29
C ASP A 47 6.04 -2.39 -25.49
N LEU A 48 4.77 -2.08 -25.25
CA LEU A 48 3.71 -2.04 -26.23
C LEU A 48 3.19 -0.61 -26.34
N ALA A 49 3.30 -0.03 -27.54
CA ALA A 49 2.79 1.30 -27.81
C ALA A 49 1.38 1.21 -28.41
N TRP A 50 0.38 1.72 -27.69
CA TRP A 50 -1.02 1.74 -28.11
C TRP A 50 -1.40 3.11 -28.68
N LYS A 51 -2.25 3.16 -29.72
CA LYS A 51 -2.62 4.43 -30.38
C LYS A 51 -3.63 5.26 -29.58
N ASP A 52 -4.45 4.57 -28.80
CA ASP A 52 -5.62 5.13 -28.14
C ASP A 52 -5.58 4.66 -26.69
N GLU A 53 -4.85 5.40 -25.86
CA GLU A 53 -4.90 5.25 -24.42
C GLU A 53 -6.33 5.59 -24.00
N GLY A 54 -7.18 4.58 -23.80
CA GLY A 54 -8.61 4.73 -23.53
C GLY A 54 -8.86 5.84 -22.51
N LYS A 55 -9.25 7.03 -22.99
CA LYS A 55 -9.25 8.24 -22.16
C LYS A 55 -10.35 8.21 -21.09
N ASP A 56 -11.32 7.32 -21.25
CA ASP A 56 -12.57 7.29 -20.49
C ASP A 56 -12.85 5.94 -19.79
N SER A 57 -11.92 4.96 -19.81
CA SER A 57 -12.13 3.69 -19.08
C SER A 57 -11.60 3.79 -17.65
N THR A 58 -12.47 3.46 -16.70
CA THR A 58 -12.09 3.20 -15.30
C THR A 58 -11.21 1.98 -15.22
N LEU A 59 -10.22 2.03 -14.33
CA LEU A 59 -9.28 0.96 -14.10
C LEU A 59 -9.96 -0.23 -13.39
N ASP A 60 -10.10 -1.37 -14.08
CA ASP A 60 -10.56 -2.63 -13.46
C ASP A 60 -9.34 -3.45 -12.99
N LYS A 61 -9.05 -3.43 -11.70
CA LYS A 61 -7.94 -4.19 -11.11
C LYS A 61 -8.08 -5.70 -11.30
N ASN A 62 -9.30 -6.25 -11.28
CA ASN A 62 -9.53 -7.69 -11.49
C ASN A 62 -9.26 -8.08 -12.95
N GLN A 63 -9.56 -7.19 -13.90
CA GLN A 63 -9.16 -7.37 -15.28
C GLN A 63 -7.63 -7.33 -15.42
N ALA A 64 -6.97 -6.38 -14.77
CA ALA A 64 -5.50 -6.28 -14.79
C ALA A 64 -4.84 -7.52 -14.19
N LEU A 65 -5.31 -8.00 -13.03
CA LEU A 65 -4.79 -9.21 -12.41
C LEU A 65 -4.92 -10.45 -13.30
N ARG A 66 -6.06 -10.60 -13.98
CA ARG A 66 -6.25 -11.69 -14.95
C ARG A 66 -5.28 -11.58 -16.13
N ALA A 67 -5.16 -10.39 -16.72
CA ALA A 67 -4.23 -10.19 -17.83
C ALA A 67 -2.75 -10.43 -17.44
N ALA A 68 -2.35 -10.07 -16.22
CA ALA A 68 -1.02 -10.38 -15.71
C ALA A 68 -0.81 -11.88 -15.47
N ALA A 69 -1.82 -12.58 -14.92
CA ALA A 69 -1.77 -14.01 -14.70
C ALA A 69 -1.70 -14.79 -16.03
N ASP A 70 -2.52 -14.41 -17.01
CA ASP A 70 -2.50 -14.99 -18.36
C ASP A 70 -1.13 -14.76 -19.03
N PHE A 71 -0.53 -13.57 -18.86
CA PHE A 71 0.82 -13.30 -19.37
C PHE A 71 1.89 -14.17 -18.69
N ALA A 72 1.83 -14.33 -17.37
CA ALA A 72 2.75 -15.17 -16.62
C ALA A 72 2.65 -16.65 -17.05
N GLU A 73 1.45 -17.14 -17.28
CA GLU A 73 1.20 -18.52 -17.73
C GLU A 73 1.63 -18.72 -19.19
N GLU A 74 1.11 -17.90 -20.12
CA GLU A 74 1.25 -18.12 -21.56
C GLU A 74 2.60 -17.65 -22.12
N VAL A 75 3.16 -16.57 -21.57
CA VAL A 75 4.39 -15.94 -22.08
C VAL A 75 5.62 -16.33 -21.26
N LEU A 76 5.48 -16.39 -19.93
CA LEU A 76 6.59 -16.75 -19.02
C LEU A 76 6.58 -18.24 -18.62
N GLY A 77 5.64 -19.01 -19.18
CA GLY A 77 5.60 -20.48 -19.07
C GLY A 77 5.15 -20.99 -17.70
N GLY A 78 4.32 -20.23 -16.97
CA GLY A 78 3.76 -20.64 -15.68
C GLY A 78 4.78 -20.73 -14.54
N THR A 79 5.95 -20.11 -14.71
CA THR A 79 7.02 -20.07 -13.70
C THR A 79 6.86 -18.92 -12.70
N MET A 80 5.80 -18.12 -12.86
CA MET A 80 5.53 -16.92 -12.09
C MET A 80 4.06 -16.87 -11.67
N ALA A 81 3.80 -16.34 -10.49
CA ALA A 81 2.48 -15.99 -9.99
C ALA A 81 2.27 -14.48 -10.08
N ALA A 82 1.11 -14.04 -10.55
CA ALA A 82 0.73 -12.64 -10.50
C ALA A 82 0.35 -12.23 -9.08
N GLY A 83 1.05 -11.23 -8.55
CA GLY A 83 0.80 -10.62 -7.27
C GLY A 83 -0.48 -9.81 -7.23
N LYS A 84 -1.18 -9.86 -6.11
CA LYS A 84 -2.46 -9.16 -5.94
C LYS A 84 -2.32 -7.75 -5.36
N ASP A 85 -1.14 -7.42 -4.83
CA ASP A 85 -0.77 -6.10 -4.32
C ASP A 85 -0.43 -5.16 -5.47
N THR A 86 -1.48 -4.75 -6.18
CA THR A 86 -1.33 -3.90 -7.35
C THR A 86 -1.14 -2.43 -6.96
N ASN A 87 -0.11 -1.79 -7.49
CA ASN A 87 0.10 -0.35 -7.30
C ASN A 87 -0.37 0.41 -8.55
N SER A 88 -1.17 1.45 -8.35
CA SER A 88 -1.52 2.38 -9.44
C SER A 88 -0.33 3.30 -9.68
N HIS A 89 0.43 3.07 -10.75
CA HIS A 89 1.64 3.86 -11.08
C HIS A 89 1.28 5.21 -11.74
N ALA A 90 0.04 5.32 -12.25
CA ALA A 90 -0.61 6.53 -12.75
C ALA A 90 -2.13 6.28 -12.74
N SER A 91 -2.97 7.31 -12.92
CA SER A 91 -4.44 7.18 -12.90
C SER A 91 -5.04 6.17 -13.91
N ARG A 92 -4.23 5.63 -14.83
CA ARG A 92 -4.64 4.73 -15.90
C ARG A 92 -3.78 3.47 -16.04
N VAL A 93 -2.84 3.24 -15.15
CA VAL A 93 -1.91 2.10 -15.24
C VAL A 93 -1.80 1.39 -13.91
N VAL A 94 -2.02 0.08 -13.94
CA VAL A 94 -1.80 -0.84 -12.82
C VAL A 94 -0.47 -1.53 -13.01
N LYS A 95 0.41 -1.43 -12.03
CA LYS A 95 1.57 -2.32 -11.88
C LYS A 95 1.11 -3.56 -11.12
N VAL A 96 1.28 -4.72 -11.74
CA VAL A 96 1.08 -6.03 -11.13
C VAL A 96 2.46 -6.67 -10.92
N PRO A 97 2.92 -6.87 -9.67
CA PRO A 97 4.17 -7.57 -9.41
C PRO A 97 4.05 -9.05 -9.80
N LEU A 98 5.15 -9.67 -10.18
CA LEU A 98 5.25 -11.09 -10.50
C LEU A 98 6.27 -11.75 -9.56
N TYR A 99 5.87 -12.91 -9.04
CA TYR A 99 6.60 -13.68 -8.04
C TYR A 99 7.00 -15.04 -8.59
N PRO A 100 8.23 -15.53 -8.40
CA PRO A 100 8.64 -16.81 -8.93
C PRO A 100 7.97 -17.98 -8.22
N ILE A 101 7.70 -19.03 -8.97
CA ILE A 101 7.19 -20.31 -8.47
C ILE A 101 8.35 -21.31 -8.47
N VAL A 102 8.72 -21.78 -7.28
CA VAL A 102 9.76 -22.79 -7.09
C VAL A 102 9.13 -24.02 -6.44
N ASN A 103 9.27 -25.19 -7.05
CA ASN A 103 8.67 -26.44 -6.56
C ASN A 103 7.15 -26.34 -6.32
N GLY A 104 6.45 -25.52 -7.12
CA GLY A 104 5.01 -25.27 -6.98
C GLY A 104 4.62 -24.34 -5.82
N ILE A 105 5.59 -23.65 -5.20
CA ILE A 105 5.42 -22.75 -4.06
C ILE A 105 5.87 -21.35 -4.51
N THR A 106 5.01 -20.35 -4.32
CA THR A 106 5.30 -18.96 -4.65
C THR A 106 6.38 -18.40 -3.71
N VAL A 107 7.32 -17.65 -4.25
CA VAL A 107 8.34 -16.91 -3.49
C VAL A 107 7.92 -15.44 -3.42
N GLU A 108 7.64 -14.93 -2.23
CA GLU A 108 7.27 -13.52 -1.98
C GLU A 108 8.49 -12.60 -2.09
N ASP A 109 9.04 -12.52 -3.30
CA ASP A 109 10.09 -11.60 -3.70
C ASP A 109 9.84 -11.18 -5.16
N GLU A 110 9.55 -9.90 -5.38
CA GLU A 110 9.18 -9.38 -6.71
C GLU A 110 10.40 -9.46 -7.63
N VAL A 111 10.33 -10.32 -8.66
CA VAL A 111 11.41 -10.45 -9.66
C VAL A 111 11.07 -9.78 -10.98
N ALA A 112 9.80 -9.47 -11.20
CA ALA A 112 9.33 -8.80 -12.38
C ALA A 112 8.00 -8.11 -12.11
N TYR A 113 7.55 -7.30 -13.06
CA TYR A 113 6.20 -6.74 -13.03
C TYR A 113 5.65 -6.55 -14.43
N VAL A 114 4.33 -6.48 -14.51
CA VAL A 114 3.57 -6.11 -15.71
C VAL A 114 2.83 -4.82 -15.43
N MET A 115 2.92 -3.84 -16.33
CA MET A 115 2.07 -2.66 -16.32
C MET A 115 0.90 -2.86 -17.27
N ILE A 116 -0.31 -2.58 -16.80
CA ILE A 116 -1.56 -2.83 -17.52
C ILE A 116 -2.37 -1.54 -17.57
N GLU A 117 -2.81 -1.16 -18.76
CA GLU A 117 -3.65 0.03 -18.97
C GLU A 117 -5.10 -0.22 -18.53
N SER A 118 -5.87 0.85 -18.35
CA SER A 118 -7.29 0.78 -17.99
C SER A 118 -8.18 0.08 -19.03
N SER A 119 -7.68 -0.18 -20.24
CA SER A 119 -8.32 -1.04 -21.24
C SER A 119 -8.18 -2.55 -20.94
N GLY A 120 -7.37 -2.91 -19.94
CA GLY A 120 -6.98 -4.29 -19.64
C GLY A 120 -5.81 -4.81 -20.48
N GLN A 121 -5.16 -3.94 -21.26
CA GLN A 121 -4.04 -4.32 -22.14
C GLN A 121 -2.70 -4.18 -21.44
N ILE A 122 -1.80 -5.11 -21.74
CA ILE A 122 -0.41 -5.02 -21.30
C ILE A 122 0.24 -3.82 -22.00
N ARG A 123 0.85 -2.96 -21.21
CA ARG A 123 1.67 -1.83 -21.68
C ARG A 123 3.14 -2.18 -21.65
N SER A 124 3.60 -2.80 -20.57
CA SER A 124 5.00 -3.16 -20.44
C SER A 124 5.22 -4.32 -19.49
N PHE A 125 6.35 -5.00 -19.67
CA PHE A 125 6.91 -5.96 -18.71
C PHE A 125 8.38 -5.63 -18.48
N ARG A 126 8.85 -5.83 -17.25
CA ARG A 126 10.23 -5.61 -16.80
C ARG A 126 10.62 -6.63 -15.75
N TRP A 127 11.85 -7.15 -15.83
CA TRP A 127 12.47 -7.77 -14.66
C TRP A 127 12.97 -6.70 -13.69
N VAL A 128 12.91 -7.04 -12.41
CA VAL A 128 13.61 -6.36 -11.33
C VAL A 128 14.91 -7.14 -11.12
N ASP A 129 16.06 -6.47 -11.21
CA ASP A 129 17.37 -7.11 -11.13
C ASP A 129 17.70 -7.49 -9.68
N HIS A 130 17.10 -8.59 -9.21
CA HIS A 130 17.38 -9.21 -7.91
C HIS A 130 17.52 -10.73 -8.05
N ALA A 131 18.62 -11.28 -7.52
CA ALA A 131 18.93 -12.70 -7.66
C ALA A 131 18.45 -13.50 -6.44
N ILE A 132 17.42 -14.33 -6.64
CA ILE A 132 16.97 -15.31 -5.63
C ILE A 132 17.86 -16.54 -5.67
N ASN A 133 18.49 -16.87 -4.54
CA ASN A 133 19.24 -18.11 -4.39
C ASN A 133 18.30 -19.29 -4.12
N ILE A 134 17.78 -19.90 -5.20
CA ILE A 134 16.84 -21.02 -5.17
C ILE A 134 17.36 -22.20 -4.33
N ASP A 135 18.67 -22.47 -4.37
CA ASP A 135 19.29 -23.59 -3.66
C ASP A 135 19.26 -23.43 -2.13
N ARG A 136 18.99 -22.23 -1.63
CA ARG A 136 18.86 -21.92 -0.21
C ARG A 136 17.42 -21.94 0.29
N LEU A 137 16.44 -22.13 -0.58
CA LEU A 137 15.04 -22.22 -0.17
C LEU A 137 14.80 -23.51 0.64
N PRO A 138 14.05 -23.43 1.76
CA PRO A 138 13.80 -24.61 2.59
C PRO A 138 12.96 -25.65 1.86
N SER A 139 13.20 -26.93 2.16
CA SER A 139 12.35 -28.02 1.67
C SER A 139 10.96 -27.99 2.32
N ALA A 140 9.93 -28.36 1.56
CA ALA A 140 8.57 -28.61 2.05
C ALA A 140 8.42 -29.94 2.81
N SER A 141 9.50 -30.71 2.98
CA SER A 141 9.48 -31.93 3.79
C SER A 141 9.30 -31.62 5.28
N GLY A 142 8.38 -32.34 5.94
CA GLY A 142 8.16 -32.24 7.39
C GLY A 142 7.37 -31.01 7.83
N ILE A 143 6.64 -30.35 6.91
CA ILE A 143 5.71 -29.27 7.29
C ILE A 143 4.46 -29.82 7.98
N ILE A 144 3.81 -28.98 8.77
CA ILE A 144 2.51 -29.27 9.39
C ILE A 144 1.41 -29.41 8.33
N ALA A 145 0.32 -30.10 8.70
CA ALA A 145 -0.84 -30.21 7.83
C ALA A 145 -1.58 -28.86 7.70
N LEU A 146 -2.22 -28.62 6.55
CA LEU A 146 -3.01 -27.42 6.28
C LEU A 146 -4.09 -27.16 7.36
N GLU A 147 -4.74 -28.21 7.86
CA GLU A 147 -5.76 -28.09 8.91
C GLU A 147 -5.17 -27.63 10.26
N GLN A 148 -3.91 -27.96 10.54
CA GLN A 148 -3.22 -27.43 11.72
C GLN A 148 -2.88 -25.96 11.53
N ALA A 149 -2.46 -25.55 10.32
CA ALA A 149 -2.22 -24.14 10.01
C ALA A 149 -3.53 -23.33 10.12
N LYS A 150 -4.66 -23.82 9.58
CA LYS A 150 -5.98 -23.19 9.73
C LYS A 150 -6.38 -22.96 11.19
N ARG A 151 -6.10 -23.92 12.08
CA ARG A 151 -6.34 -23.75 13.51
C ARG A 151 -5.45 -22.68 14.13
N ALA A 152 -4.17 -22.67 13.79
CA ALA A 152 -3.26 -21.62 14.25
C ALA A 152 -3.70 -20.23 13.75
N PHE A 153 -4.20 -20.13 12.51
CA PHE A 153 -4.84 -18.92 11.99
C PHE A 153 -6.11 -18.54 12.74
N ALA A 154 -6.98 -19.50 13.03
CA ALA A 154 -8.17 -19.28 13.83
C ALA A 154 -7.82 -18.72 15.21
N ASP A 155 -6.75 -19.18 15.85
CA ASP A 155 -6.36 -18.72 17.19
C ASP A 155 -5.92 -17.26 17.21
N GLN A 156 -5.30 -16.76 16.13
CA GLN A 156 -4.90 -15.36 15.98
C GLN A 156 -5.97 -14.44 15.38
N LEU A 157 -6.96 -14.99 14.67
CA LEU A 157 -7.99 -14.19 13.99
C LEU A 157 -8.83 -13.42 15.01
N ALA A 158 -8.56 -12.12 15.11
CA ALA A 158 -9.28 -11.16 15.89
C ALA A 158 -10.18 -10.32 14.97
N LEU A 159 -11.49 -10.45 15.15
CA LEU A 159 -12.47 -9.60 14.46
C LEU A 159 -12.87 -8.43 15.35
N GLU A 160 -12.92 -7.25 14.75
CA GLU A 160 -13.40 -6.01 15.36
C GLU A 160 -14.66 -5.57 14.63
N LEU A 161 -15.67 -5.12 15.40
CA LEU A 161 -16.83 -4.45 14.84
C LEU A 161 -16.44 -3.00 14.55
N VAL A 162 -16.64 -2.54 13.31
CA VAL A 162 -16.31 -1.19 12.86
C VAL A 162 -17.48 -0.58 12.10
N LEU A 163 -17.56 0.75 12.07
CA LEU A 163 -18.53 1.50 11.30
C LEU A 163 -17.89 1.97 9.99
N ASP A 164 -18.37 1.47 8.86
CA ASP A 164 -18.20 2.15 7.59
C ASP A 164 -19.08 3.40 7.61
N ASP A 165 -18.46 4.54 7.92
CA ASP A 165 -19.16 5.80 8.06
C ASP A 165 -19.67 6.35 6.73
N GLU A 166 -18.97 6.12 5.62
CA GLU A 166 -19.41 6.59 4.30
C GLU A 166 -20.76 5.97 3.88
N ASN A 167 -20.96 4.69 4.24
CA ASN A 167 -22.19 3.96 3.91
C ASN A 167 -23.15 3.81 5.11
N GLY A 168 -22.74 4.20 6.31
CA GLY A 168 -23.51 4.01 7.55
C GLY A 168 -23.72 2.53 7.92
N VAL A 169 -22.78 1.64 7.58
CA VAL A 169 -22.90 0.19 7.75
C VAL A 169 -21.95 -0.32 8.83
N LEU A 170 -22.45 -1.15 9.74
CA LEU A 170 -21.61 -1.91 10.66
C LEU A 170 -21.02 -3.13 9.95
N GLN A 171 -19.71 -3.32 10.07
CA GLN A 171 -19.00 -4.44 9.46
C GLN A 171 -17.98 -5.05 10.43
N TYR A 172 -17.65 -6.33 10.21
CA TYR A 172 -16.50 -6.96 10.83
C TYR A 172 -15.25 -6.75 9.98
N ALA A 173 -14.18 -6.29 10.61
CA ALA A 173 -12.84 -6.19 10.04
C ALA A 173 -11.87 -7.07 10.84
N ALA A 174 -10.94 -7.74 10.16
CA ALA A 174 -9.88 -8.49 10.83
C ALA A 174 -8.76 -7.54 11.26
N SER A 175 -8.22 -7.74 12.47
CA SER A 175 -6.92 -7.20 12.82
C SER A 175 -5.83 -7.89 12.00
N PRO A 176 -4.67 -7.23 11.76
CA PRO A 176 -3.54 -7.87 11.11
C PRO A 176 -3.19 -9.19 11.80
N TYR A 177 -3.08 -10.26 11.02
CA TYR A 177 -2.65 -11.56 11.49
C TYR A 177 -1.31 -11.91 10.84
N ARG A 178 -0.66 -12.95 11.35
CA ARG A 178 0.69 -13.37 10.95
C ARG A 178 0.63 -14.59 10.05
N GLY A 179 1.64 -14.75 9.20
CA GLY A 179 1.89 -16.05 8.60
C GLY A 179 2.20 -17.11 9.67
N ILE A 180 1.91 -18.38 9.38
CA ILE A 180 2.22 -19.51 10.27
C ILE A 180 3.43 -20.25 9.71
N ASP A 181 4.51 -20.34 10.49
CA ASP A 181 5.71 -21.10 10.11
C ASP A 181 5.30 -22.55 9.81
N ALA A 182 5.59 -23.00 8.59
CA ALA A 182 5.09 -24.28 8.11
C ALA A 182 5.75 -25.47 8.83
N LYS A 183 6.88 -25.29 9.50
CA LYS A 183 7.54 -26.38 10.25
C LYS A 183 7.06 -26.44 11.69
N THR A 184 6.89 -25.29 12.35
CA THR A 184 6.56 -25.25 13.79
C THR A 184 5.07 -25.13 14.05
N GLY A 185 4.31 -24.54 13.11
CA GLY A 185 2.92 -24.16 13.33
C GLY A 185 2.75 -22.90 14.19
N GLU A 186 3.84 -22.19 14.48
CA GLU A 186 3.81 -20.95 15.25
C GLU A 186 3.68 -19.73 14.34
N ALA A 187 3.04 -18.68 14.84
CA ALA A 187 2.94 -17.41 14.12
C ALA A 187 4.32 -16.74 13.98
N ILE A 188 4.67 -16.31 12.76
CA ILE A 188 5.89 -15.54 12.52
C ILE A 188 5.77 -14.14 13.15
N ALA A 189 6.91 -13.49 13.44
CA ALA A 189 6.89 -12.11 13.89
C ALA A 189 6.41 -11.17 12.76
N LEU A 190 5.61 -10.16 13.08
CA LEU A 190 5.29 -9.08 12.15
C LEU A 190 6.50 -8.14 12.02
N THR A 191 6.65 -7.53 10.85
CA THR A 191 7.60 -6.42 10.63
C THR A 191 7.26 -5.21 11.49
N TYR A 192 5.97 -4.99 11.76
CA TYR A 192 5.47 -3.86 12.53
C TYR A 192 4.76 -4.31 13.81
N HIS A 193 4.83 -3.45 14.81
CA HIS A 193 4.00 -3.52 16.01
C HIS A 193 2.83 -2.54 15.90
N TYR A 194 1.73 -2.91 16.53
CA TYR A 194 0.55 -2.05 16.66
C TYR A 194 0.24 -1.81 18.13
N SER A 195 -0.17 -0.59 18.46
CA SER A 195 -0.74 -0.29 19.78
C SER A 195 -1.87 0.71 19.66
N ASP A 196 -2.95 0.43 20.38
CA ASP A 196 -4.14 1.26 20.42
C ASP A 196 -4.23 2.01 21.76
N GLU A 197 -4.59 3.30 21.70
CA GLU A 197 -4.82 4.16 22.87
C GLU A 197 -6.13 4.95 22.68
N LEU A 198 -6.92 5.06 23.74
CA LEU A 198 -8.14 5.87 23.72
C LEU A 198 -7.80 7.35 23.99
N LEU A 199 -8.26 8.24 23.11
CA LEU A 199 -8.21 9.69 23.28
C LEU A 199 -9.63 10.24 23.43
N THR A 200 -9.89 10.98 24.51
CA THR A 200 -11.17 11.69 24.73
C THR A 200 -10.95 13.19 24.66
N LEU A 201 -11.55 13.84 23.66
CA LEU A 201 -11.59 15.30 23.56
C LEU A 201 -12.85 15.82 24.25
N LYS A 202 -12.66 16.72 25.22
CA LYS A 202 -13.75 17.29 26.02
C LYS A 202 -14.43 18.49 25.36
N GLU A 203 -13.73 19.14 24.46
CA GLU A 203 -14.16 20.31 23.70
C GLU A 203 -13.72 20.18 22.25
N ASP A 204 -14.40 20.90 21.37
CA ASP A 204 -13.97 21.03 19.99
C ASP A 204 -12.64 21.74 19.95
N LYS A 205 -11.76 21.27 19.08
CA LYS A 205 -10.44 21.82 18.88
C LYS A 205 -10.40 22.47 17.53
N GLU A 206 -10.46 23.80 17.53
CA GLU A 206 -10.48 24.61 16.32
C GLU A 206 -9.12 24.59 15.61
N PRO A 207 -9.09 24.64 14.26
CA PRO A 207 -7.83 24.73 13.54
C PRO A 207 -7.16 26.06 13.85
N SER A 208 -5.84 26.02 13.99
CA SER A 208 -5.08 27.25 14.05
C SER A 208 -4.88 27.75 12.61
N SER A 209 -5.44 28.92 12.27
CA SER A 209 -5.36 29.46 10.90
C SER A 209 -3.92 29.47 10.40
N LEU A 210 -3.67 28.84 9.24
CA LEU A 210 -2.33 28.68 8.68
C LEU A 210 -1.90 29.99 8.02
N THR A 211 -0.96 30.68 8.67
CA THR A 211 -0.28 31.84 8.10
C THR A 211 1.03 31.39 7.44
N VAL A 212 1.62 32.24 6.59
CA VAL A 212 2.94 31.98 6.02
C VAL A 212 3.97 31.65 7.12
N GLU A 213 3.96 32.37 8.24
CA GLU A 213 4.86 32.10 9.36
C GLU A 213 4.63 30.72 9.99
N LYS A 214 3.37 30.30 10.17
CA LYS A 214 3.07 28.95 10.66
C LYS A 214 3.46 27.88 9.66
N VAL A 215 3.28 28.11 8.37
CA VAL A 215 3.77 27.20 7.32
C VAL A 215 5.28 27.06 7.43
N LYS A 216 6.02 28.16 7.60
CA LYS A 216 7.48 28.10 7.82
C LYS A 216 7.84 27.27 9.04
N LYS A 217 7.19 27.54 10.18
CA LYS A 217 7.42 26.82 11.44
C LYS A 217 7.10 25.34 11.30
N LEU A 218 5.97 24.98 10.69
CA LEU A 218 5.58 23.60 10.45
C LEU A 218 6.63 22.90 9.56
N SER A 219 7.01 23.55 8.46
CA SER A 219 7.99 23.02 7.51
C SER A 219 9.35 22.75 8.15
N SER A 220 9.85 23.66 8.98
CA SER A 220 11.13 23.46 9.67
C SER A 220 11.03 22.45 10.82
N THR A 221 9.93 22.48 11.59
CA THR A 221 9.78 21.64 12.80
C THR A 221 9.48 20.19 12.46
N TYR A 222 8.58 19.95 11.49
CA TYR A 222 8.07 18.61 11.19
C TYR A 222 8.62 18.05 9.90
N ALA A 223 8.88 18.87 8.87
CA ALA A 223 9.42 18.39 7.61
C ALA A 223 10.96 18.46 7.51
N GLY A 224 11.64 19.00 8.54
CA GLY A 224 13.10 19.10 8.56
C GLY A 224 13.71 20.06 7.53
N LEU A 225 12.91 20.99 6.97
CA LEU A 225 13.44 22.00 6.05
C LEU A 225 14.29 23.04 6.80
N GLN A 226 15.34 23.54 6.16
CA GLN A 226 16.21 24.54 6.75
C GLN A 226 15.51 25.90 6.84
N GLU A 227 15.34 26.41 8.07
CA GLU A 227 14.65 27.68 8.32
C GLU A 227 15.33 28.87 7.63
N ALA A 228 16.67 28.89 7.64
CA ALA A 228 17.52 29.91 7.02
C ALA A 228 17.59 29.74 5.49
N GLY A 229 16.46 29.87 4.81
CA GLY A 229 16.35 29.66 3.36
C GLY A 229 14.92 29.43 2.88
N LEU A 230 14.01 29.21 3.82
CA LEU A 230 12.66 28.77 3.53
C LEU A 230 11.83 29.85 2.84
N LYS A 231 11.45 29.55 1.59
CA LYS A 231 10.54 30.34 0.75
C LYS A 231 9.18 29.66 0.77
N VAL A 232 8.12 30.45 0.87
CA VAL A 232 6.74 29.96 0.83
C VAL A 232 6.02 30.66 -0.31
N SER A 233 5.42 29.88 -1.19
CA SER A 233 4.45 30.36 -2.18
C SER A 233 3.05 29.82 -1.84
N THR A 234 2.04 30.49 -2.37
CA THR A 234 0.64 30.12 -2.20
C THR A 234 -0.02 30.05 -3.56
N SER A 235 -0.80 29.01 -3.81
CA SER A 235 -1.68 28.88 -4.95
C SER A 235 -3.07 28.47 -4.52
N ARG A 236 -4.04 28.68 -5.39
CA ARG A 236 -5.45 28.36 -5.16
C ARG A 236 -5.94 27.50 -6.30
N THR A 237 -6.62 26.41 -5.95
CA THR A 237 -7.26 25.50 -6.90
C THR A 237 -8.76 25.51 -6.65
N VAL A 238 -9.54 25.65 -7.73
CA VAL A 238 -10.99 25.63 -7.68
C VAL A 238 -11.47 24.64 -8.74
N HIS A 239 -12.14 23.59 -8.30
CA HIS A 239 -12.86 22.68 -9.18
C HIS A 239 -14.37 22.95 -9.08
N PRO A 240 -15.15 22.79 -10.16
CA PRO A 240 -16.59 23.11 -10.16
C PRO A 240 -17.40 22.39 -9.08
N ASP A 241 -16.98 21.19 -8.70
CA ASP A 241 -17.72 20.28 -7.82
C ASP A 241 -17.02 20.03 -6.48
N GLU A 242 -15.95 20.77 -6.17
CA GLU A 242 -15.16 20.58 -4.94
C GLU A 242 -15.00 21.91 -4.18
N ALA A 243 -14.73 21.81 -2.88
CA ALA A 243 -14.36 22.97 -2.08
C ALA A 243 -13.06 23.58 -2.62
N ALA A 244 -13.01 24.91 -2.70
CA ALA A 244 -11.80 25.59 -3.10
C ALA A 244 -10.67 25.23 -2.11
N THR A 245 -9.52 24.83 -2.67
CA THR A 245 -8.36 24.42 -1.89
C THR A 245 -7.26 25.46 -2.04
N THR A 246 -6.65 25.86 -0.92
CA THR A 246 -5.42 26.66 -0.92
C THR A 246 -4.24 25.74 -0.69
N SER A 247 -3.21 25.85 -1.52
CA SER A 247 -1.96 25.12 -1.33
C SER A 247 -0.81 26.06 -0.97
N TYR A 248 -0.04 25.70 0.05
CA TYR A 248 1.22 26.36 0.39
C TYR A 248 2.38 25.46 0.02
N THR A 249 3.31 25.97 -0.78
CA THR A 249 4.53 25.25 -1.13
C THR A 249 5.70 25.90 -0.42
N ALA A 250 6.35 25.17 0.48
CA ALA A 250 7.53 25.60 1.21
C ALA A 250 8.76 24.86 0.71
N THR A 251 9.83 25.59 0.41
CA THR A 251 11.09 25.02 -0.09
C THR A 251 12.29 25.73 0.49
N ASP A 252 13.33 24.96 0.82
CA ASP A 252 14.67 25.47 1.17
C ASP A 252 15.67 25.34 0.00
N GLY A 253 15.20 24.89 -1.16
CA GLY A 253 15.98 24.66 -2.38
C GLY A 253 16.52 23.23 -2.52
N ALA A 254 16.56 22.45 -1.44
CA ALA A 254 16.93 21.03 -1.47
C ALA A 254 15.70 20.13 -1.31
N SER A 255 14.72 20.56 -0.54
CA SER A 255 13.47 19.84 -0.33
C SER A 255 12.27 20.77 -0.46
N THR A 256 11.13 20.19 -0.79
CA THR A 256 9.87 20.91 -0.91
C THR A 256 8.79 20.16 -0.16
N ILE A 257 7.92 20.90 0.50
CA ILE A 257 6.66 20.38 1.01
C ILE A 257 5.49 21.19 0.46
N THR A 258 4.39 20.50 0.20
CA THR A 258 3.13 21.11 -0.20
C THR A 258 2.06 20.77 0.83
N LEU A 259 1.43 21.80 1.39
CA LEU A 259 0.32 21.70 2.33
C LEU A 259 -0.96 22.09 1.61
N PHE A 260 -2.02 21.30 1.74
CA PHE A 260 -3.33 21.57 1.15
C PHE A 260 -4.34 21.88 2.24
N LEU A 261 -5.13 22.94 2.07
CA LEU A 261 -6.12 23.38 3.04
C LEU A 261 -7.48 23.60 2.39
N ASP A 262 -8.53 23.27 3.11
CA ASP A 262 -9.88 23.71 2.79
C ASP A 262 -10.01 25.21 3.05
N GLU A 263 -10.37 25.99 2.03
CA GLU A 263 -10.45 27.47 2.14
C GLU A 263 -11.62 27.92 3.02
N LYS A 264 -12.68 27.12 3.14
CA LYS A 264 -13.89 27.46 3.89
C LYS A 264 -13.71 27.21 5.39
N THR A 265 -13.10 26.09 5.76
CA THR A 265 -12.91 25.68 7.16
C THR A 265 -11.54 26.07 7.70
N GLY A 266 -10.55 26.29 6.81
CA GLY A 266 -9.15 26.48 7.20
C GLY A 266 -8.48 25.19 7.67
N GLU A 267 -9.11 24.04 7.48
CA GLU A 267 -8.62 22.73 7.88
C GLU A 267 -7.47 22.29 6.97
N LEU A 268 -6.41 21.75 7.58
CA LEU A 268 -5.33 21.11 6.86
C LEU A 268 -5.80 19.74 6.34
N LEU A 269 -5.79 19.57 5.02
CA LEU A 269 -6.26 18.38 4.32
C LEU A 269 -5.14 17.37 4.09
N SER A 270 -3.98 17.84 3.64
CA SER A 270 -2.84 16.96 3.42
C SER A 270 -1.50 17.69 3.45
N ILE A 271 -0.44 16.93 3.73
CA ILE A 271 0.95 17.33 3.52
C ILE A 271 1.59 16.29 2.61
N GLN A 272 2.25 16.78 1.56
CA GLN A 272 3.05 16.00 0.65
C GLN A 272 4.48 16.53 0.67
N THR A 273 5.45 15.66 0.91
CA THR A 273 6.87 15.98 0.76
C THR A 273 7.35 15.42 -0.57
N ASP A 274 8.15 16.20 -1.31
CA ASP A 274 8.86 15.64 -2.46
C ASP A 274 9.84 14.56 -1.96
N GLU A 275 10.03 13.50 -2.75
CA GLU A 275 11.02 12.46 -2.44
C GLU A 275 12.39 13.12 -2.26
N ARG A 276 12.95 12.99 -1.06
CA ARG A 276 14.34 13.38 -0.81
C ARG A 276 15.26 12.35 -1.47
N GLU A 277 16.36 12.82 -2.03
CA GLU A 277 17.47 11.92 -2.34
C GLU A 277 17.84 11.17 -1.05
N GLU A 278 17.89 9.84 -1.13
CA GLU A 278 18.20 9.00 0.02
C GLU A 278 19.49 9.49 0.67
N PRO A 279 19.47 9.81 1.97
CA PRO A 279 20.67 10.19 2.68
C PRO A 279 21.70 9.06 2.56
N THR A 280 22.92 9.42 2.14
CA THR A 280 23.99 8.48 1.80
C THR A 280 24.47 7.59 2.96
N LEU A 281 23.98 7.77 4.18
CA LEU A 281 24.27 6.93 5.35
C LEU A 281 23.08 6.94 6.30
N PRO A 282 22.58 5.78 6.78
CA PRO A 282 21.48 5.75 7.72
C PRO A 282 21.94 6.30 9.08
N ARG A 283 21.45 7.48 9.44
CA ARG A 283 21.61 8.04 10.79
C ARG A 283 20.31 7.88 11.54
N PHE A 284 20.16 6.75 12.22
CA PHE A 284 19.07 6.53 13.17
C PHE A 284 19.28 7.42 14.40
N THR A 285 18.63 8.59 14.46
CA THR A 285 18.82 9.50 15.60
C THR A 285 17.62 9.55 16.53
N THR A 286 16.47 8.99 16.15
CA THR A 286 15.22 9.20 16.88
C THR A 286 14.46 7.92 17.23
N THR A 287 13.73 7.96 18.35
CA THR A 287 13.02 6.80 18.93
C THR A 287 11.51 6.90 18.66
N ARG A 288 10.80 5.77 18.73
CA ARG A 288 9.31 5.70 18.72
C ARG A 288 8.69 6.75 19.65
N THR A 289 9.23 6.88 20.87
CA THR A 289 8.71 7.82 21.87
C THR A 289 8.77 9.26 21.38
N GLU A 290 9.83 9.65 20.68
CA GLU A 290 9.97 10.98 20.10
C GLU A 290 9.02 11.18 18.92
N ALA A 291 8.86 10.17 18.06
CA ALA A 291 7.92 10.21 16.94
C ALA A 291 6.48 10.40 17.43
N LYS A 292 6.07 9.60 18.43
CA LYS A 292 4.76 9.74 19.09
C LYS A 292 4.57 11.13 19.68
N LYS A 293 5.56 11.64 20.42
CA LYS A 293 5.48 12.97 21.02
C LYS A 293 5.28 14.06 19.96
N ARG A 294 6.03 13.98 18.84
CA ARG A 294 5.87 14.91 17.71
C ARG A 294 4.50 14.77 17.05
N ALA A 295 4.03 13.56 16.82
CA ALA A 295 2.70 13.31 16.25
C ALA A 295 1.60 13.91 17.12
N LEU A 296 1.64 13.69 18.44
CA LEU A 296 0.66 14.26 19.38
C LEU A 296 0.73 15.80 19.43
N GLN A 297 1.93 16.40 19.40
CA GLN A 297 2.08 17.85 19.31
C GLN A 297 1.54 18.39 17.98
N PHE A 298 1.77 17.68 16.88
CA PHE A 298 1.23 18.05 15.57
C PHE A 298 -0.29 18.05 15.59
N LEU A 299 -0.89 16.98 16.15
CA LEU A 299 -2.33 16.94 16.38
C LEU A 299 -2.72 18.19 17.16
N GLU A 300 -2.11 18.47 18.31
CA GLU A 300 -2.35 19.65 19.17
C GLU A 300 -2.38 20.98 18.42
N ASP A 301 -1.38 21.23 17.58
CA ASP A 301 -1.13 22.54 16.99
C ASP A 301 -1.94 22.83 15.71
N PHE A 302 -2.23 21.80 14.90
CA PHE A 302 -2.66 21.99 13.51
C PHE A 302 -3.96 21.27 13.12
N VAL A 303 -4.40 20.30 13.91
CA VAL A 303 -5.50 19.42 13.49
C VAL A 303 -6.80 19.83 14.16
N HIS A 304 -7.82 20.06 13.32
CA HIS A 304 -9.19 20.23 13.79
C HIS A 304 -9.77 18.88 14.23
N MET A 305 -10.26 18.81 15.46
CA MET A 305 -10.94 17.62 15.96
C MET A 305 -12.15 18.03 16.77
N LYS A 306 -13.29 17.40 16.49
CA LYS A 306 -14.51 17.62 17.27
C LYS A 306 -14.38 16.97 18.65
N LYS A 307 -15.19 17.44 19.59
CA LYS A 307 -15.41 16.76 20.85
C LYS A 307 -15.87 15.33 20.59
N GLY A 308 -15.26 14.36 21.26
CA GLY A 308 -15.60 12.95 21.08
C GLY A 308 -14.55 11.99 21.62
N GLU A 309 -14.77 10.72 21.33
CA GLU A 309 -13.83 9.65 21.61
C GLU A 309 -13.15 9.22 20.31
N TYR A 310 -11.86 8.91 20.41
CA TYR A 310 -11.01 8.55 19.29
C TYR A 310 -10.10 7.38 19.70
N LEU A 311 -9.88 6.45 18.78
CA LEU A 311 -8.84 5.45 18.88
C LEU A 311 -7.59 5.98 18.16
N LEU A 312 -6.48 6.09 18.89
CA LEU A 312 -5.16 6.35 18.35
C LEU A 312 -4.49 4.99 18.10
N ARG A 313 -4.23 4.67 16.83
CA ARG A 313 -3.51 3.45 16.46
C ARG A 313 -2.12 3.81 15.97
N GLU A 314 -1.12 3.34 16.69
CA GLU A 314 0.28 3.47 16.29
C GLU A 314 0.68 2.23 15.48
N ARG A 315 1.45 2.44 14.41
CA ARG A 315 2.18 1.39 13.70
C ARG A 315 3.65 1.78 13.66
N TYR A 316 4.55 0.90 14.07
CA TYR A 316 6.00 1.19 14.07
C TYR A 316 6.81 -0.07 13.77
N LEU A 317 7.96 0.11 13.14
CA LEU A 317 8.87 -0.99 12.82
C LEU A 317 9.39 -1.68 14.09
N ASN A 318 9.53 -3.00 14.03
CA ASN A 318 10.26 -3.73 15.05
C ASN A 318 11.75 -3.33 14.98
N GLU A 319 12.38 -2.98 16.10
CA GLU A 319 13.78 -2.52 16.14
C GLU A 319 14.77 -3.55 15.55
N ASP A 320 14.36 -4.83 15.59
CA ASP A 320 15.10 -5.97 15.05
C ASP A 320 14.90 -6.17 13.53
N ASN A 321 13.82 -5.63 12.94
CA ASN A 321 13.49 -5.79 11.52
C ASN A 321 13.87 -4.52 10.75
N ARG A 322 15.02 -4.56 10.07
CA ARG A 322 15.62 -3.41 9.39
C ARG A 322 15.52 -3.56 7.89
N ARG A 323 14.34 -3.42 7.29
CA ARG A 323 14.32 -3.26 5.83
C ARG A 323 14.93 -1.90 5.43
N SER A 324 15.71 -1.88 4.37
CA SER A 324 16.41 -0.72 3.82
C SER A 324 15.49 0.16 2.99
N ASP A 325 14.43 -0.44 2.41
CA ASP A 325 13.41 0.20 1.59
C ASP A 325 12.28 0.85 2.41
N ASP A 326 12.03 0.38 3.65
CA ASP A 326 11.06 1.01 4.54
C ASP A 326 11.58 2.33 5.12
N THR A 327 11.19 3.44 4.48
CA THR A 327 11.49 4.80 4.95
C THR A 327 10.61 5.21 6.13
N VAL A 328 9.40 4.64 6.26
CA VAL A 328 8.45 4.97 7.33
C VAL A 328 8.81 4.22 8.61
N GLY A 329 9.27 4.97 9.62
CA GLY A 329 9.60 4.42 10.93
C GLY A 329 8.41 4.36 11.90
N TYR A 330 7.44 5.25 11.71
CA TYR A 330 6.30 5.42 12.62
C TYR A 330 5.08 5.97 11.87
N GLN A 331 3.91 5.42 12.14
CA GLN A 331 2.63 5.92 11.68
C GLN A 331 1.66 6.06 12.85
N LEU A 332 0.84 7.12 12.80
CA LEU A 332 -0.26 7.34 13.72
C LEU A 332 -1.56 7.55 12.92
N ASP A 333 -2.54 6.69 13.18
CA ASP A 333 -3.89 6.78 12.64
C ASP A 333 -4.88 7.14 13.74
N VAL A 334 -5.84 8.00 13.42
CA VAL A 334 -6.87 8.46 14.35
C VAL A 334 -8.24 8.06 13.84
N PHE A 335 -8.94 7.21 14.59
CA PHE A 335 -10.28 6.72 14.25
C PHE A 335 -11.31 7.30 15.22
N PRO A 336 -12.37 7.99 14.75
CA PRO A 336 -13.46 8.42 15.61
C PRO A 336 -14.21 7.18 16.13
N ILE A 337 -14.67 7.27 17.37
CA ILE A 337 -15.50 6.25 18.02
C ILE A 337 -16.91 6.78 18.17
N HIS A 338 -17.87 6.03 17.64
CA HIS A 338 -19.29 6.31 17.78
C HIS A 338 -19.99 5.14 18.49
N ASN A 339 -20.62 5.42 19.63
CA ASN A 339 -21.30 4.42 20.46
C ASN A 339 -20.43 3.19 20.80
N GLY A 340 -19.14 3.40 21.08
CA GLY A 340 -18.19 2.34 21.39
C GLY A 340 -17.68 1.54 20.18
N VAL A 341 -18.07 1.93 18.95
CA VAL A 341 -17.60 1.33 17.70
C VAL A 341 -16.74 2.35 16.96
N ARG A 342 -15.51 2.00 16.60
CA ARG A 342 -14.66 2.89 15.80
C ARG A 342 -15.10 2.93 14.34
N ALA A 343 -14.78 4.01 13.64
CA ALA A 343 -14.85 4.04 12.19
C ALA A 343 -13.89 3.02 11.55
N ALA A 344 -14.26 2.53 10.37
CA ALA A 344 -13.46 1.61 9.58
C ALA A 344 -12.19 2.30 9.05
N LYS A 345 -12.32 3.54 8.59
CA LYS A 345 -11.23 4.37 8.06
C LYS A 345 -10.80 5.43 9.08
N PRO A 346 -9.50 5.74 9.20
CA PRO A 346 -9.06 6.84 10.05
C PRO A 346 -9.55 8.17 9.46
N ILE A 347 -9.84 9.14 10.32
CA ILE A 347 -10.11 10.52 9.88
C ILE A 347 -8.83 11.28 9.59
N LEU A 348 -7.71 10.75 10.10
CA LEU A 348 -6.39 11.31 9.95
C LEU A 348 -5.35 10.20 10.02
N SER A 349 -4.37 10.28 9.12
CA SER A 349 -3.18 9.43 9.10
C SER A 349 -1.93 10.29 8.98
N MET A 350 -0.89 9.93 9.74
CA MET A 350 0.42 10.57 9.72
C MET A 350 1.52 9.54 9.61
N GLU A 351 2.50 9.77 8.76
CA GLU A 351 3.68 8.92 8.60
C GLU A 351 4.94 9.75 8.86
N PHE A 352 5.84 9.21 9.67
CA PHE A 352 7.12 9.80 10.03
C PHE A 352 8.26 8.91 9.56
N GLU A 353 9.23 9.54 8.89
CA GLU A 353 10.44 8.88 8.41
C GLU A 353 11.32 8.41 9.57
N ARG A 354 11.97 7.26 9.37
CA ARG A 354 12.75 6.54 10.38
C ARG A 354 13.99 7.28 10.87
N GLU A 355 14.64 8.07 10.02
CA GLU A 355 15.95 8.63 10.34
C GLU A 355 15.85 9.83 11.28
N ASP A 356 15.01 10.80 10.91
CA ASP A 356 14.92 12.11 11.56
C ASP A 356 13.54 12.42 12.16
N ASN A 357 12.61 11.45 12.15
CA ASN A 357 11.19 11.65 12.50
C ASN A 357 10.61 12.86 11.77
N VAL A 358 10.85 12.92 10.47
CA VAL A 358 10.29 13.90 9.55
C VAL A 358 8.91 13.43 9.13
N LEU A 359 7.90 14.29 9.22
CA LEU A 359 6.56 14.03 8.73
C LEU A 359 6.59 13.98 7.20
N SER A 360 6.59 12.78 6.64
CA SER A 360 6.58 12.56 5.17
C SER A 360 5.18 12.63 4.59
N LYS A 361 4.16 12.27 5.39
CA LYS A 361 2.79 12.25 4.94
C LYS A 361 1.82 12.61 6.05
N PHE A 362 0.84 13.43 5.70
CA PHE A 362 -0.33 13.71 6.50
C PHE A 362 -1.54 13.75 5.58
N THR A 363 -2.63 13.12 5.98
CA THR A 363 -3.90 13.18 5.26
C THR A 363 -5.04 13.19 6.25
N THR A 364 -6.04 14.02 6.01
CA THR A 364 -7.33 14.02 6.71
C THR A 364 -8.46 13.76 5.74
N ARG A 365 -9.61 13.38 6.30
CA ARG A 365 -10.87 13.31 5.57
C ARG A 365 -12.00 13.85 6.43
N SER A 366 -13.06 14.30 5.76
CA SER A 366 -14.31 14.61 6.43
C SER A 366 -14.90 13.36 7.06
N PHE A 367 -15.49 13.53 8.24
CA PHE A 367 -16.23 12.50 8.96
C PHE A 367 -17.61 13.00 9.30
N GLU A 368 -18.62 12.27 8.84
CA GLU A 368 -20.00 12.51 9.20
C GLU A 368 -20.40 11.56 10.34
N TRP A 369 -20.97 12.15 11.40
CA TRP A 369 -21.46 11.38 12.53
C TRP A 369 -22.81 10.76 12.15
N HIS A 370 -22.78 9.52 11.64
CA HIS A 370 -24.00 8.77 11.37
C HIS A 370 -24.58 8.20 12.66
N LEU A 371 -25.85 8.52 12.91
CA LEU A 371 -26.68 7.82 13.90
C LEU A 371 -27.11 6.46 13.34
N ALA A 372 -26.16 5.56 13.08
CA ALA A 372 -26.52 4.20 12.74
C ALA A 372 -27.20 3.58 13.97
N ALA A 373 -28.47 3.20 13.84
CA ALA A 373 -29.11 2.35 14.85
C ALA A 373 -28.28 1.07 14.95
N THR A 374 -27.92 0.65 16.16
CA THR A 374 -27.27 -0.64 16.40
C THR A 374 -28.25 -1.75 16.03
N ALA A 375 -28.22 -2.17 14.77
CA ALA A 375 -28.94 -3.34 14.31
C ALA A 375 -28.49 -4.57 15.13
N ALA A 376 -29.34 -5.59 15.20
CA ALA A 376 -28.91 -6.89 15.67
C ALA A 376 -27.76 -7.36 14.77
N VAL A 377 -26.57 -7.56 15.34
CA VAL A 377 -25.39 -8.05 14.62
C VAL A 377 -25.26 -9.55 14.77
N VAL A 378 -24.71 -10.21 13.75
CA VAL A 378 -24.24 -11.59 13.78
C VAL A 378 -23.23 -11.73 14.92
N ALA A 379 -23.30 -12.83 15.69
CA ALA A 379 -22.33 -13.08 16.75
C ALA A 379 -20.90 -13.16 16.19
N LYS A 380 -19.93 -12.63 16.95
CA LYS A 380 -18.52 -12.56 16.54
C LYS A 380 -17.95 -13.95 16.21
N GLU A 381 -18.38 -14.98 16.91
CA GLU A 381 -17.96 -16.37 16.70
C GLU A 381 -18.45 -16.90 15.35
N ALA A 382 -19.72 -16.66 15.01
CA ALA A 382 -20.27 -17.04 13.71
C ALA A 382 -19.63 -16.25 12.55
N ALA A 383 -19.30 -14.97 12.79
CA ALA A 383 -18.53 -14.15 11.85
C ALA A 383 -17.12 -14.75 11.62
N LYS A 384 -16.47 -15.19 12.70
CA LYS A 384 -15.14 -15.80 12.67
C LYS A 384 -15.14 -17.11 11.88
N GLU A 385 -16.14 -17.97 12.08
CA GLU A 385 -16.30 -19.22 11.30
C GLU A 385 -16.42 -18.93 9.80
N LYS A 386 -17.31 -18.02 9.40
CA LYS A 386 -17.45 -17.59 8.00
C LYS A 386 -16.15 -17.04 7.43
N TRP A 387 -15.40 -16.27 8.22
CA TRP A 387 -14.12 -15.73 7.80
C TRP A 387 -13.09 -16.81 7.52
N LEU A 388 -13.01 -17.83 8.38
CA LEU A 388 -12.11 -18.96 8.21
C LEU A 388 -12.50 -19.85 7.02
N GLU A 389 -13.80 -20.03 6.75
CA GLU A 389 -14.28 -20.74 5.56
C GLU A 389 -13.90 -20.02 4.27
N ALA A 390 -13.94 -18.69 4.30
CA ALA A 390 -13.67 -17.87 3.13
C ALA A 390 -12.17 -17.55 2.94
N MET A 391 -11.31 -17.91 3.90
CA MET A 391 -9.87 -17.65 3.89
C MET A 391 -9.11 -18.83 3.26
N PRO A 392 -8.84 -18.83 1.94
CA PRO A 392 -7.87 -19.77 1.37
C PRO A 392 -6.51 -19.54 2.04
N ILE A 393 -5.82 -20.61 2.38
CA ILE A 393 -4.48 -20.57 2.95
C ILE A 393 -3.54 -21.25 1.97
N GLU A 394 -2.49 -20.54 1.62
CA GLU A 394 -1.48 -20.90 0.63
C GLU A 394 -0.12 -21.02 1.33
N LEU A 395 0.78 -21.78 0.73
CA LEU A 395 2.12 -22.02 1.27
C LEU A 395 3.11 -21.22 0.43
N HIS A 396 3.82 -20.27 1.04
CA HIS A 396 4.78 -19.38 0.35
C HIS A 396 6.17 -19.45 0.97
N TYR A 397 7.18 -19.12 0.17
CA TYR A 397 8.50 -18.74 0.67
C TYR A 397 8.51 -17.24 0.96
N ILE A 398 8.87 -16.85 2.18
CA ILE A 398 8.95 -15.45 2.58
C ILE A 398 10.33 -15.12 3.16
N PHE A 399 10.73 -13.86 3.07
CA PHE A 399 11.97 -13.34 3.64
C PHE A 399 11.64 -12.39 4.79
N PRO A 400 11.58 -12.89 6.05
CA PRO A 400 11.11 -12.09 7.18
C PRO A 400 12.12 -11.02 7.63
N GLU A 401 13.42 -11.26 7.42
CA GLU A 401 14.48 -10.28 7.64
C GLU A 401 14.95 -9.82 6.26
N VAL A 402 14.68 -8.58 5.87
CA VAL A 402 15.31 -7.98 4.69
C VAL A 402 16.49 -7.16 5.21
N ASP A 403 17.65 -7.28 4.55
CA ASP A 403 18.93 -6.57 4.84
C ASP A 403 19.83 -7.10 5.97
N SER A 404 19.55 -8.27 6.53
CA SER A 404 20.53 -9.00 7.32
C SER A 404 21.42 -9.83 6.38
N PRO A 405 22.74 -10.00 6.61
CA PRO A 405 23.50 -11.08 5.99
C PRO A 405 22.93 -12.47 6.31
N LYS A 406 21.97 -12.56 7.25
CA LYS A 406 21.14 -13.74 7.57
C LYS A 406 19.77 -13.76 6.87
N ALA A 407 19.40 -12.70 6.13
CA ALA A 407 18.23 -12.62 5.23
C ALA A 407 18.22 -13.72 4.17
N GLU A 408 19.33 -14.45 4.02
CA GLU A 408 19.49 -15.60 3.13
C GLU A 408 18.62 -16.81 3.49
N GLN A 409 17.85 -16.79 4.59
CA GLN A 409 17.00 -17.91 4.98
C GLN A 409 15.53 -17.55 4.78
N ALA A 410 15.06 -17.76 3.55
CA ALA A 410 13.64 -17.88 3.28
C ALA A 410 13.01 -18.84 4.29
N LYS A 411 11.83 -18.47 4.81
CA LYS A 411 10.99 -19.37 5.60
C LYS A 411 9.87 -19.87 4.73
N LEU A 412 9.46 -21.11 4.99
CA LEU A 412 8.27 -21.68 4.40
C LEU A 412 7.10 -21.38 5.34
N VAL A 413 6.10 -20.66 4.88
CA VAL A 413 5.07 -20.07 5.72
C VAL A 413 3.71 -20.26 5.07
N PHE A 414 2.73 -20.68 5.86
CA PHE A 414 1.33 -20.61 5.46
C PHE A 414 0.86 -19.16 5.61
N VAL A 415 0.38 -18.57 4.53
CA VAL A 415 -0.23 -17.24 4.48
C VAL A 415 -1.65 -17.37 3.95
N PRO A 416 -2.58 -16.52 4.35
CA PRO A 416 -3.88 -16.50 3.70
C PRO A 416 -3.72 -15.87 2.32
N ALA A 417 -4.42 -16.38 1.32
CA ALA A 417 -4.33 -15.80 -0.02
C ALA A 417 -4.74 -14.32 0.03
N PHE A 418 -4.05 -13.51 -0.76
CA PHE A 418 -3.91 -12.04 -0.73
C PHE A 418 -5.21 -11.17 -0.79
N HIS A 419 -6.37 -11.63 -0.33
CA HIS A 419 -7.59 -10.84 -0.18
C HIS A 419 -8.31 -11.06 1.15
N ALA A 420 -7.79 -11.91 2.03
CA ALA A 420 -8.46 -12.19 3.29
C ALA A 420 -8.42 -11.00 4.28
N GLU A 421 -7.41 -10.13 4.16
CA GLU A 421 -7.24 -8.94 5.02
C GLU A 421 -8.11 -7.76 4.59
N SER A 422 -8.34 -7.60 3.28
CA SER A 422 -9.15 -6.49 2.76
C SER A 422 -10.65 -6.75 2.83
N ARG A 423 -11.07 -8.00 3.04
CA ARG A 423 -12.50 -8.35 3.16
C ARG A 423 -13.13 -7.67 4.36
N SER A 424 -14.39 -7.27 4.16
CA SER A 424 -15.28 -6.84 5.24
C SER A 424 -16.57 -7.63 5.14
N MET A 425 -17.13 -8.00 6.28
CA MET A 425 -18.42 -8.70 6.36
C MET A 425 -19.46 -7.78 6.97
N ASN A 426 -20.60 -7.59 6.31
CA ASN A 426 -21.71 -6.85 6.87
C ASN A 426 -22.14 -7.49 8.20
N ALA A 427 -22.11 -6.73 9.29
CA ALA A 427 -22.36 -7.27 10.62
C ALA A 427 -23.83 -7.64 10.84
N ALA A 428 -24.78 -7.06 10.10
CA ALA A 428 -26.20 -7.38 10.23
C ALA A 428 -26.61 -8.61 9.41
N SER A 429 -26.16 -8.74 8.16
CA SER A 429 -26.53 -9.87 7.28
C SER A 429 -25.54 -11.04 7.35
N GLY A 430 -24.29 -10.78 7.73
CA GLY A 430 -23.19 -11.74 7.63
C GLY A 430 -22.79 -12.06 6.18
N GLU A 431 -23.13 -11.18 5.23
CA GLU A 431 -22.71 -11.27 3.84
C GLU A 431 -21.39 -10.52 3.62
N TRP A 432 -20.61 -10.97 2.65
CA TRP A 432 -19.39 -10.29 2.25
C TRP A 432 -19.72 -8.98 1.53
N LEU A 433 -19.03 -7.91 1.91
CA LEU A 433 -19.10 -6.64 1.21
C LEU A 433 -18.07 -6.67 0.06
N GLU A 434 -18.51 -6.28 -1.13
CA GLU A 434 -17.58 -5.98 -2.20
C GLU A 434 -16.75 -4.76 -1.78
N THR A 435 -15.45 -4.96 -1.70
CA THR A 435 -14.53 -3.89 -1.35
C THR A 435 -14.37 -3.00 -2.58
N SER A 436 -15.04 -1.85 -2.63
CA SER A 436 -14.57 -0.77 -3.48
C SER A 436 -13.19 -0.37 -2.94
N ASP A 437 -12.14 -0.59 -3.72
CA ASP A 437 -10.73 -0.27 -3.45
C ASP A 437 -10.50 0.55 -2.17
N TRP A 438 -10.03 -0.11 -1.11
CA TRP A 438 -9.64 0.51 0.16
C TRP A 438 -8.31 1.25 0.04
#